data_AF-A0AAV6D1U2-F1
#
_entry.id   AF-A0AAV6D1U2-F1
#
_cell.length_a   1.000
_cell.length_b   1.000
_cell.length_c   1.000
_cell.angle_alpha   90.00
_cell.angle_beta   90.00
_cell.angle_gamma   90.00
#
_symmetry.space_group_name_H-M   'P 1'
#
loop_
_entity.id
_entity.type
_entity.pdbx_description
1 polymer ?
#
loop_
_entity_poly.entity_id
_entity_poly.type
_entity_poly.pdbx_seq_one_letter_code
_entity_poly.pdbx_strand_id
1 'polypeptide(L)'
;MGIIDFILNLAGLLLWLNWRAEEADPVGKRKPATLIGTLRRADSNNGGNWKSPAIIGGLILLRALFYWQIGSVVHWVGKLNLGVIELSFRSDFFGLMLVFSIFSFVVTLGIFYLCLLLLSVLDGPEPFRSVVRLQLGGMDGWRRGTKLFLPPATVSSLWWLASWLLAWLQIIPQPASELRRLGESLIVGLGSYSAWKFLAVALILLHLVNSYIYFGKHPFWNFVNAEAQTLLTPLKKIPLRLGKMDFSPVVATTLIFLLAGLAERLLNFLYGRLQS
;
A
#
# COMPACT_ATOMS: atom_id res chain seq x y z
N MET A 1 8.14 -1.85 -20.38
CA MET A 1 7.02 -1.06 -19.80
C MET A 1 6.81 -1.25 -18.31
N GLY A 2 6.82 -2.48 -17.76
CA GLY A 2 6.61 -2.69 -16.31
C GLY A 2 7.58 -1.93 -15.37
N ILE A 3 8.88 -1.90 -15.67
CA ILE A 3 9.87 -1.13 -14.88
C ILE A 3 9.58 0.38 -14.95
N ILE A 4 9.21 0.90 -16.13
CA ILE A 4 8.87 2.32 -16.30
C ILE A 4 7.65 2.66 -15.46
N ASP A 5 6.63 1.80 -15.45
CA ASP A 5 5.44 2.02 -14.64
C ASP A 5 5.73 1.97 -13.14
N PHE A 6 6.61 1.07 -12.70
CA PHE A 6 7.09 1.03 -11.33
C PHE A 6 7.83 2.33 -10.94
N ILE A 7 8.73 2.82 -11.78
CA ILE A 7 9.46 4.08 -11.53
C ILE A 7 8.50 5.27 -11.46
N LEU A 8 7.54 5.36 -12.37
CA LEU A 8 6.55 6.45 -12.38
C LEU A 8 5.62 6.38 -11.18
N ASN A 9 5.19 5.19 -10.77
CA ASN A 9 4.43 4.97 -9.55
C ASN A 9 5.25 5.37 -8.31
N LEU A 10 6.53 5.02 -8.25
CA LEU A 10 7.43 5.41 -7.17
C LEU A 10 7.63 6.93 -7.11
N ALA A 11 7.82 7.59 -8.25
CA ALA A 11 7.93 9.04 -8.34
C ALA A 11 6.65 9.73 -7.84
N GLY A 12 5.48 9.24 -8.29
CA GLY A 12 4.19 9.73 -7.82
C GLY A 12 4.00 9.51 -6.31
N LEU A 13 4.45 8.37 -5.77
CA LEU A 13 4.41 8.07 -4.35
C LEU A 13 5.28 9.05 -3.55
N LEU A 14 6.50 9.32 -4.00
CA LEU A 14 7.40 10.27 -3.35
C LEU A 14 6.81 11.69 -3.35
N LEU A 15 6.21 12.13 -4.46
CA LEU A 15 5.51 13.42 -4.54
C LEU A 15 4.32 13.48 -3.58
N TRP A 16 3.56 12.39 -3.47
CA TRP A 16 2.46 12.28 -2.51
C TRP A 16 2.95 12.37 -1.06
N LEU A 17 4.03 11.67 -0.73
CA LEU A 17 4.64 11.71 0.60
C LEU A 17 5.16 13.10 0.96
N ASN A 18 5.79 13.78 0.01
CA ASN A 18 6.27 15.14 0.20
C ASN A 18 5.11 16.11 0.48
N TRP A 19 4.03 16.01 -0.30
CA TRP A 19 2.82 16.81 -0.07
C TRP A 19 2.21 16.58 1.32
N ARG A 20 2.13 15.32 1.77
CA ARG A 20 1.63 14.97 3.10
C ARG A 20 2.55 15.43 4.23
N ALA A 21 3.86 15.39 4.02
CA ALA A 21 4.83 15.92 4.98
C ALA A 21 4.73 17.45 5.11
N GLU A 22 4.57 18.16 3.98
CA GLU A 22 4.34 19.61 3.94
C GLU A 22 3.04 20.01 4.68
N GLU A 23 1.97 19.23 4.57
CA GLU A 23 0.70 19.48 5.27
C GLU A 23 0.81 19.23 6.80
N ALA A 24 1.69 18.32 7.18
CA ALA A 24 1.90 17.93 8.58
C ALA A 24 2.93 18.81 9.31
N ASP A 25 3.62 19.73 8.63
CA ASP A 25 4.61 20.61 9.24
C ASP A 25 3.95 21.63 10.20
N PRO A 26 4.21 21.55 11.52
CA PRO A 26 3.62 22.44 12.51
C PRO A 26 4.20 23.86 12.48
N VAL A 27 5.26 24.13 11.70
CA VAL A 27 5.88 25.47 11.61
C VAL A 27 4.89 26.52 11.10
N GLY A 28 3.92 26.15 10.25
CA GLY A 28 2.86 27.04 9.78
C GLY A 28 1.72 27.30 10.79
N LYS A 29 1.53 26.42 11.79
CA LYS A 29 0.37 26.43 12.71
C LYS A 29 0.66 26.93 14.13
N ARG A 30 1.90 27.34 14.44
CA ARG A 30 2.20 27.98 15.74
C ARG A 30 1.50 29.34 15.83
N LYS A 31 0.39 29.41 16.57
CA LYS A 31 -0.15 30.67 17.08
C LYS A 31 0.94 31.32 17.95
N PRO A 32 1.48 32.50 17.61
CA PRO A 32 2.53 33.12 18.39
C PRO A 32 1.96 33.59 19.73
N ALA A 33 2.58 33.17 20.82
CA ALA A 33 2.23 33.60 22.18
C ALA A 33 2.95 34.91 22.60
N THR A 34 3.73 35.55 21.71
CA THR A 34 4.54 36.72 22.07
C THR A 34 4.63 37.77 20.94
N LEU A 35 4.49 39.04 21.32
CA LEU A 35 4.55 40.25 20.45
C LEU A 35 5.90 40.48 19.75
N ILE A 36 6.99 39.85 20.24
CA ILE A 36 8.31 39.91 19.59
C ILE A 36 8.38 38.95 18.39
N GLY A 37 7.53 37.92 18.34
CA GLY A 37 7.40 37.01 17.20
C GLY A 37 6.61 37.58 16.02
N THR A 38 5.96 38.74 16.18
CA THR A 38 5.15 39.40 15.14
C THR A 38 5.98 40.22 14.13
N LEU A 39 7.25 40.52 14.42
CA LEU A 39 8.10 41.37 13.57
C LEU A 39 8.94 40.62 12.54
N ARG A 40 9.06 39.29 12.63
CA ARG A 40 9.73 38.46 11.62
C ARG A 40 8.72 37.62 10.85
N ARG A 41 7.89 38.27 10.04
CA ARG A 41 7.00 37.59 9.09
C ARG A 41 7.01 38.29 7.73
N ALA A 42 8.03 37.98 6.96
CA ALA A 42 8.08 38.19 5.52
C ALA A 42 8.48 36.86 4.87
N ASP A 43 7.54 35.91 4.91
CA ASP A 43 7.34 34.84 3.93
C ASP A 43 6.03 34.13 4.26
N SER A 44 4.92 34.85 4.08
CA SER A 44 3.61 34.23 3.96
C SER A 44 3.35 33.96 2.48
N ASN A 45 4.05 33.00 1.89
CA ASN A 45 3.53 32.39 0.68
C ASN A 45 2.41 31.42 1.07
N ASN A 46 1.27 31.99 1.47
CA ASN A 46 -0.01 31.30 1.65
C ASN A 46 -0.64 30.96 0.27
N GLY A 47 0.18 30.90 -0.78
CA GLY A 47 -0.14 30.52 -2.14
C GLY A 47 -0.03 29.01 -2.32
N GLY A 48 -1.00 28.30 -1.77
CA GLY A 48 -1.49 27.00 -2.24
C GLY A 48 -0.46 25.87 -2.34
N ASN A 49 -0.53 24.95 -1.37
CA ASN A 49 0.02 23.58 -1.40
C ASN A 49 -0.53 22.69 -2.54
N TRP A 50 -1.00 23.30 -3.64
CA TRP A 50 -1.55 22.66 -4.84
C TRP A 50 -0.49 22.27 -5.86
N LYS A 51 0.76 22.72 -5.71
CA LYS A 51 1.85 22.37 -6.63
C LYS A 51 2.06 20.86 -6.68
N SER A 52 2.12 20.21 -5.52
CA SER A 52 2.35 18.77 -5.41
C SER A 52 1.22 17.93 -6.03
N PRO A 53 -0.09 18.15 -5.72
CA PRO A 53 -1.16 17.43 -6.39
C PRO A 53 -1.30 17.78 -7.89
N ALA A 54 -1.00 19.02 -8.30
CA ALA A 54 -0.97 19.38 -9.72
C ALA A 54 0.15 18.64 -10.48
N ILE A 55 1.32 18.47 -9.89
CA ILE A 55 2.42 17.68 -10.45
C ILE A 55 2.03 16.20 -10.53
N ILE A 56 1.34 15.65 -9.53
CA ILE A 56 0.82 14.28 -9.58
C ILE A 56 -0.19 14.13 -10.72
N GLY A 57 -1.12 15.07 -10.88
CA GLY A 57 -2.08 15.08 -11.98
C GLY A 57 -1.37 15.15 -13.35
N GLY A 58 -0.38 16.02 -13.48
CA GLY A 58 0.47 16.11 -14.67
C GLY A 58 1.24 14.82 -14.96
N LEU A 59 1.78 14.16 -13.93
CA LEU A 59 2.49 12.89 -14.05
C LEU A 59 1.56 11.77 -14.53
N ILE A 60 0.34 11.71 -14.01
CA ILE A 60 -0.69 10.72 -14.43
C ILE A 60 -1.09 10.96 -15.89
N LEU A 61 -1.30 12.21 -16.30
CA LEU A 61 -1.63 12.54 -17.69
C LEU A 61 -0.48 12.24 -18.64
N LEU A 62 0.75 12.63 -18.28
CA LEU A 62 1.96 12.33 -19.06
C LEU A 62 2.13 10.82 -19.24
N ARG A 63 1.89 10.04 -18.19
CA ARG A 63 1.96 8.59 -18.22
C ARG A 63 0.90 7.98 -19.13
N ALA A 64 -0.34 8.48 -19.09
CA ALA A 64 -1.40 8.07 -20.01
C ALA A 64 -1.03 8.36 -21.47
N LEU A 65 -0.45 9.54 -21.75
CA LEU A 65 0.04 9.92 -23.08
C LEU A 65 1.18 9.02 -23.55
N PHE A 66 2.15 8.73 -22.68
CA PHE A 66 3.29 7.86 -22.97
C PHE A 66 2.82 6.44 -23.33
N TYR A 67 1.88 5.87 -22.58
CA TYR A 67 1.34 4.55 -22.87
C TYR A 67 0.45 4.52 -24.11
N TRP A 68 -0.28 5.59 -24.39
CA TRP A 68 -1.05 5.68 -25.63
C TRP A 68 -0.14 5.79 -26.86
N GLN A 69 0.86 6.67 -26.84
CA GLN A 69 1.73 6.88 -28.01
C GLN A 69 2.70 5.74 -28.25
N ILE A 70 3.36 5.22 -27.21
CA ILE A 70 4.40 4.19 -27.37
C ILE A 70 3.81 2.79 -27.19
N GLY A 71 2.82 2.65 -26.32
CA GLY A 71 2.16 1.36 -26.09
C GLY A 71 1.31 0.90 -27.28
N SER A 72 0.68 1.82 -28.04
CA SER A 72 -0.06 1.46 -29.26
C SER A 72 0.86 0.92 -30.35
N VAL A 73 2.04 1.52 -30.55
CA VAL A 73 3.03 1.10 -31.54
C VAL A 73 3.62 -0.28 -31.20
N VAL A 74 3.75 -0.59 -29.91
CA VAL A 74 4.34 -1.86 -29.43
C VAL A 74 3.25 -2.92 -29.15
N HIS A 75 1.98 -2.64 -29.44
CA HIS A 75 0.83 -3.49 -29.08
C HIS A 75 0.85 -3.95 -27.61
N TRP A 76 1.23 -3.05 -26.71
CA TRP A 76 1.39 -3.37 -25.30
C TRP A 76 0.04 -3.39 -24.58
N VAL A 77 -0.24 -4.47 -23.85
CA VAL A 77 -1.45 -4.61 -23.01
C VAL A 77 -1.11 -4.30 -21.56
N GLY A 78 -1.81 -3.34 -20.97
CA GLY A 78 -1.66 -2.99 -19.56
C GLY A 78 -2.31 -4.04 -18.68
N LYS A 79 -1.50 -4.83 -17.97
CA LYS A 79 -1.97 -5.87 -17.05
C LYS A 79 -1.89 -5.36 -15.61
N LEU A 80 -3.02 -5.26 -14.93
CA LEU A 80 -3.12 -4.87 -13.53
C LEU A 80 -3.51 -6.08 -12.70
N ASN A 81 -2.57 -6.59 -11.90
CA ASN A 81 -2.79 -7.70 -11.00
C ASN A 81 -3.27 -7.19 -9.64
N LEU A 82 -4.50 -7.52 -9.28
CA LEU A 82 -5.10 -7.19 -7.98
C LEU A 82 -5.04 -8.38 -7.01
N GLY A 83 -4.21 -9.39 -7.32
CA GLY A 83 -4.07 -10.63 -6.57
C GLY A 83 -5.11 -11.68 -6.98
N VAL A 84 -6.40 -11.35 -6.87
CA VAL A 84 -7.52 -12.26 -7.22
C VAL A 84 -7.91 -12.13 -8.70
N ILE A 85 -7.74 -10.94 -9.28
CA ILE A 85 -8.20 -10.61 -10.63
C ILE A 85 -7.05 -9.93 -11.39
N GLU A 86 -6.84 -10.36 -12.64
CA GLU A 86 -5.95 -9.69 -13.59
C GLU A 86 -6.82 -8.87 -14.57
N LEU A 87 -6.72 -7.55 -14.51
CA LEU A 87 -7.39 -6.66 -15.45
C LEU A 87 -6.47 -6.35 -16.63
N SER A 88 -6.96 -6.56 -17.85
CA SER A 88 -6.23 -6.26 -19.08
C SER A 88 -6.81 -5.02 -19.76
N PHE A 89 -5.97 -4.02 -19.98
CA PHE A 89 -6.33 -2.75 -20.60
C PHE A 89 -5.66 -2.64 -21.98
N ARG A 90 -6.45 -2.35 -23.01
CA ARG A 90 -5.96 -2.15 -24.38
C ARG A 90 -5.35 -0.76 -24.55
N SER A 91 -4.24 -0.66 -25.29
CA SER A 91 -3.49 0.58 -25.57
C SER A 91 -4.08 1.50 -26.61
N ASP A 92 -5.10 1.05 -27.34
CA ASP A 92 -5.60 1.74 -28.53
C ASP A 92 -6.33 3.04 -28.19
N PHE A 93 -6.86 3.14 -26.97
CA PHE A 93 -7.65 4.30 -26.51
C PHE A 93 -6.96 5.04 -25.37
N PHE A 94 -6.78 6.35 -25.53
CA PHE A 94 -6.23 7.23 -24.49
C PHE A 94 -7.02 7.16 -23.18
N GLY A 95 -8.36 7.10 -23.25
CA GLY A 95 -9.21 7.01 -22.06
C GLY A 95 -8.96 5.75 -21.22
N LEU A 96 -8.76 4.60 -21.87
CA LEU A 96 -8.42 3.34 -21.18
C LEU A 96 -7.04 3.42 -20.52
N MET A 97 -6.08 4.07 -21.17
CA MET A 97 -4.73 4.26 -20.62
C MET A 97 -4.70 5.25 -19.46
N LEU A 98 -5.57 6.26 -19.47
CA LEU A 98 -5.76 7.17 -18.35
C LEU A 98 -6.36 6.44 -17.14
N VAL A 99 -7.41 5.64 -17.36
CA VAL A 99 -8.00 4.79 -16.31
C VAL A 99 -6.96 3.82 -15.75
N PHE A 100 -6.20 3.14 -16.61
CA PHE A 100 -5.10 2.27 -16.19
C PHE A 100 -4.08 3.01 -15.32
N SER A 101 -3.65 4.20 -15.72
CA SER A 101 -2.66 5.00 -14.97
C SER A 101 -3.20 5.41 -13.59
N ILE A 102 -4.47 5.82 -13.50
CA ILE A 102 -5.11 6.14 -12.21
C ILE A 102 -5.18 4.89 -11.33
N PHE A 103 -5.70 3.78 -11.86
CA PHE A 103 -5.84 2.54 -11.09
C PHE A 103 -4.50 1.99 -10.62
N SER A 104 -3.48 1.95 -11.48
CA SER A 104 -2.13 1.51 -11.11
C SER A 104 -1.54 2.37 -10.00
N PHE A 105 -1.71 3.69 -10.07
CA PHE A 105 -1.26 4.59 -9.02
C PHE A 105 -2.04 4.40 -7.71
N VAL A 106 -3.37 4.32 -7.76
CA VAL A 106 -4.24 4.10 -6.58
C VAL A 106 -3.94 2.76 -5.93
N VAL A 107 -3.69 1.71 -6.70
CA VAL A 107 -3.29 0.39 -6.16
C VAL A 107 -1.93 0.49 -5.48
N THR A 108 -0.94 1.15 -6.09
CA THR A 108 0.37 1.36 -5.47
C THR A 108 0.25 2.13 -4.16
N LEU A 109 -0.52 3.22 -4.17
CA LEU A 109 -0.79 4.03 -2.99
C LEU A 109 -1.50 3.22 -1.90
N GLY A 110 -2.49 2.42 -2.29
CA GLY A 110 -3.22 1.51 -1.40
C GLY A 110 -2.29 0.50 -0.74
N ILE A 111 -1.44 -0.19 -1.52
CA ILE A 111 -0.43 -1.12 -1.00
C ILE A 111 0.51 -0.42 -0.01
N PHE A 112 0.96 0.79 -0.35
CA PHE A 112 1.81 1.58 0.55
C PHE A 112 1.10 1.89 1.89
N TYR A 113 -0.15 2.34 1.87
CA TYR A 113 -0.92 2.57 3.10
C TYR A 113 -1.23 1.29 3.87
N LEU A 114 -1.47 0.16 3.17
CA LEU A 114 -1.63 -1.15 3.80
C LEU A 114 -0.36 -1.56 4.55
N CYS A 115 0.81 -1.31 3.97
CA CYS A 115 2.10 -1.53 4.60
C CYS A 115 2.27 -0.65 5.84
N LEU A 116 1.98 0.65 5.76
CA LEU A 116 2.02 1.55 6.91
C LEU A 116 1.07 1.11 8.02
N LEU A 117 -0.13 0.66 7.66
CA LEU A 117 -1.12 0.19 8.61
C LEU A 117 -0.64 -1.06 9.36
N LEU A 118 0.04 -1.99 8.67
CA LEU A 118 0.67 -3.14 9.32
C LEU A 118 1.70 -2.70 10.37
N LEU A 119 2.62 -1.80 9.99
CA LEU A 119 3.62 -1.24 10.91
C LEU A 119 2.97 -0.54 12.11
N SER A 120 1.86 0.17 11.88
CA SER A 120 1.10 0.85 12.93
C SER A 120 0.37 -0.12 13.88
N VAL A 121 0.02 -1.33 13.43
CA VAL A 121 -0.56 -2.38 14.28
C VAL A 121 0.50 -3.07 15.14
N LEU A 122 1.71 -3.24 14.60
CA LEU A 122 2.84 -3.88 15.25
C LEU A 122 3.52 -3.01 16.32
N ASP A 123 3.34 -1.69 16.24
CA ASP A 123 3.60 -0.72 17.31
C ASP A 123 5.09 -0.60 17.71
N GLY A 124 5.98 -0.55 16.72
CA GLY A 124 7.43 -0.49 16.92
C GLY A 124 7.98 0.80 17.56
N PRO A 125 9.29 0.84 17.84
CA PRO A 125 9.94 1.95 18.54
C PRO A 125 10.10 3.22 17.66
N GLU A 126 10.24 4.37 18.33
CA GLU A 126 10.62 5.64 17.70
C GLU A 126 12.08 5.57 17.17
N PRO A 127 12.45 6.29 16.09
CA PRO A 127 11.72 7.38 15.43
C PRO A 127 10.82 6.95 14.25
N PHE A 128 10.90 5.71 13.78
CA PHE A 128 10.17 5.29 12.59
C PHE A 128 8.65 5.29 12.80
N ARG A 129 8.20 5.02 14.03
CA ARG A 129 6.79 5.15 14.41
C ARG A 129 6.27 6.57 14.19
N SER A 130 7.04 7.61 14.50
CA SER A 130 6.63 9.00 14.23
C SER A 130 6.42 9.27 12.74
N VAL A 131 7.23 8.67 11.86
CA VAL A 131 7.08 8.79 10.40
C VAL A 131 5.82 8.07 9.93
N VAL A 132 5.58 6.85 10.43
CA VAL A 132 4.37 6.08 10.15
C VAL A 132 3.12 6.85 10.60
N ARG A 133 3.17 7.46 11.79
CA ARG A 133 2.13 8.33 12.35
C ARG A 133 1.87 9.57 11.52
N LEU A 134 2.93 10.23 11.05
CA LEU A 134 2.83 11.42 10.21
C LEU A 134 2.03 11.10 8.93
N GLN A 135 2.31 9.93 8.33
CA GLN A 135 1.69 9.52 7.07
C GLN A 135 0.25 9.00 7.24
N LEU A 136 -0.02 8.20 8.28
CA LEU A 136 -1.36 7.72 8.62
C LEU A 136 -2.26 8.81 9.24
N GLY A 137 -1.67 9.88 9.79
CA GLY A 137 -2.39 10.95 10.47
C GLY A 137 -3.24 10.43 11.64
N GLY A 138 -4.48 10.90 11.73
CA GLY A 138 -5.43 10.54 12.80
C GLY A 138 -5.82 9.05 12.84
N MET A 139 -5.52 8.27 11.80
CA MET A 139 -5.78 6.83 11.76
C MET A 139 -4.91 6.04 12.75
N ASP A 140 -3.79 6.59 13.23
CA ASP A 140 -2.94 5.90 14.21
C ASP A 140 -3.59 5.79 15.60
N GLY A 141 -4.50 6.70 15.96
CA GLY A 141 -5.16 6.70 17.27
C GLY A 141 -6.23 5.60 17.46
N TRP A 142 -6.53 4.83 16.41
CA TRP A 142 -7.63 3.87 16.42
C TRP A 142 -7.23 2.55 17.11
N ARG A 143 -8.23 1.82 17.65
CA ARG A 143 -8.01 0.50 18.27
C ARG A 143 -7.41 -0.47 17.24
N ARG A 144 -6.52 -1.37 17.67
CA ARG A 144 -5.86 -2.34 16.77
C ARG A 144 -6.85 -3.14 15.91
N GLY A 145 -7.99 -3.53 16.49
CA GLY A 145 -9.05 -4.23 15.77
C GLY A 145 -9.68 -3.40 14.64
N THR A 146 -9.97 -2.12 14.85
CA THR A 146 -10.56 -1.28 13.78
C THR A 146 -9.56 -0.99 12.66
N LYS A 147 -8.26 -0.89 12.98
CA LYS A 147 -7.20 -0.84 11.96
C LYS A 147 -7.20 -2.11 11.11
N LEU A 148 -7.37 -3.29 11.71
CA LEU A 148 -7.40 -4.57 11.00
C LEU A 148 -8.57 -4.64 10.01
N PHE A 149 -9.77 -4.17 10.37
CA PHE A 149 -10.93 -4.17 9.47
C PHE A 149 -10.91 -3.07 8.40
N LEU A 150 -10.04 -2.07 8.52
CA LEU A 150 -9.98 -0.95 7.58
C LEU A 150 -9.58 -1.38 6.15
N PRO A 151 -8.51 -2.18 5.93
CA PRO A 151 -8.14 -2.73 4.62
C PRO A 151 -9.27 -3.37 3.83
N PRO A 152 -9.98 -4.40 4.34
CA PRO A 152 -11.01 -5.05 3.55
C PRO A 152 -12.19 -4.11 3.31
N ALA A 153 -12.56 -3.26 4.27
CA ALA A 153 -13.69 -2.34 4.11
C ALA A 153 -13.41 -1.30 3.01
N THR A 154 -12.22 -0.68 3.02
CA THR A 154 -11.86 0.34 2.04
C THR A 154 -11.68 -0.27 0.65
N VAL A 155 -10.98 -1.40 0.54
CA VAL A 155 -10.76 -2.08 -0.74
C VAL A 155 -12.08 -2.61 -1.32
N SER A 156 -12.97 -3.19 -0.49
CA SER A 156 -14.29 -3.63 -0.95
C SER A 156 -15.13 -2.45 -1.48
N SER A 157 -15.13 -1.33 -0.76
CA SER A 157 -15.88 -0.13 -1.17
C SER A 157 -15.33 0.46 -2.47
N LEU A 158 -14.00 0.54 -2.58
CA LEU A 158 -13.33 1.03 -3.78
C LEU A 158 -13.59 0.11 -4.97
N TRP A 159 -13.53 -1.22 -4.77
CA TRP A 159 -13.84 -2.21 -5.81
C TRP A 159 -15.29 -2.16 -6.24
N TRP A 160 -16.22 -1.95 -5.30
CA TRP A 160 -17.63 -1.81 -5.63
C TRP A 160 -17.89 -0.58 -6.51
N LEU A 161 -17.24 0.55 -6.27
CA LEU A 161 -17.33 1.71 -7.15
C LEU A 161 -16.61 1.47 -8.49
N ALA A 162 -15.40 0.91 -8.44
CA ALA A 162 -14.58 0.61 -9.61
C ALA A 162 -15.26 -0.36 -10.57
N SER A 163 -15.92 -1.39 -10.05
CA SER A 163 -16.66 -2.37 -10.86
C SER A 163 -17.80 -1.74 -11.65
N TRP A 164 -18.36 -0.60 -11.20
CA TRP A 164 -19.34 0.15 -12.00
C TRP A 164 -18.69 0.68 -13.27
N LEU A 165 -17.55 1.37 -13.07
CA LEU A 165 -16.80 2.01 -14.13
C LEU A 165 -16.20 1.00 -15.09
N LEU A 166 -15.66 -0.11 -14.58
CA LEU A 166 -15.03 -1.18 -15.35
C LEU A 166 -16.06 -1.96 -16.20
N ALA A 167 -17.26 -2.19 -15.66
CA ALA A 167 -18.37 -2.82 -16.41
C ALA A 167 -18.90 -1.88 -17.50
N TRP A 168 -18.98 -0.57 -17.23
CA TRP A 168 -19.35 0.43 -18.24
C TRP A 168 -18.32 0.48 -19.38
N LEU A 169 -17.03 0.37 -19.05
CA LEU A 169 -15.92 0.32 -20.00
C LEU A 169 -15.75 -1.05 -20.70
N GLN A 170 -16.63 -2.03 -20.45
CA GLN A 170 -16.59 -3.39 -21.03
C GLN A 170 -15.27 -4.14 -20.77
N ILE A 171 -14.57 -3.81 -19.68
CA ILE A 171 -13.32 -4.47 -19.27
C ILE A 171 -13.62 -5.76 -18.49
N ILE A 172 -14.73 -5.76 -17.75
CA ILE A 172 -15.25 -6.91 -16.98
C ILE A 172 -16.66 -7.21 -17.50
N PRO A 173 -17.06 -8.49 -17.63
CA PRO A 173 -18.44 -8.85 -17.94
C PRO A 173 -19.41 -8.21 -16.92
N GLN A 174 -20.57 -7.75 -17.39
CA GLN A 174 -21.58 -7.18 -16.50
C GLN A 174 -22.10 -8.27 -15.55
N PRO A 175 -22.03 -8.07 -14.23
CA PRO A 175 -22.50 -9.07 -13.28
C PRO A 175 -24.02 -9.21 -13.37
N ALA A 176 -24.51 -10.46 -13.38
CA ALA A 176 -25.93 -10.76 -13.52
C ALA A 176 -26.80 -10.27 -12.34
N SER A 177 -26.22 -9.95 -11.18
CA SER A 177 -26.93 -9.42 -10.02
C SER A 177 -26.06 -8.53 -9.12
N GLU A 178 -26.67 -7.54 -8.46
CA GLU A 178 -25.96 -6.65 -7.51
C GLU A 178 -25.38 -7.42 -6.31
N LEU A 179 -26.05 -8.50 -5.89
CA LEU A 179 -25.59 -9.36 -4.81
C LEU A 179 -24.28 -10.07 -5.16
N ARG A 180 -24.12 -10.52 -6.42
CA ARG A 180 -22.86 -11.13 -6.89
C ARG A 180 -21.74 -10.10 -6.90
N ARG A 181 -22.03 -8.86 -7.31
CA ARG A 181 -21.05 -7.77 -7.31
C ARG A 181 -20.57 -7.38 -5.91
N LEU A 182 -21.44 -7.43 -4.90
CA LEU A 182 -21.04 -7.29 -3.49
C LEU A 182 -20.19 -8.48 -3.02
N GLY A 183 -20.52 -9.70 -3.45
CA GLY A 183 -19.69 -10.88 -3.18
C GLY A 183 -18.27 -10.76 -3.73
N GLU A 184 -18.15 -10.32 -4.99
CA GLU A 184 -16.86 -10.07 -5.62
C GLU A 184 -16.06 -8.98 -4.90
N SER A 185 -16.70 -7.88 -4.50
CA SER A 185 -16.02 -6.79 -3.79
C SER A 185 -15.51 -7.21 -2.43
N LEU A 186 -16.27 -8.02 -1.69
CA LEU A 186 -15.84 -8.60 -0.42
C LEU A 186 -14.64 -9.54 -0.60
N ILE A 187 -14.63 -10.38 -1.63
CA ILE A 187 -13.51 -11.29 -1.91
C ILE A 187 -12.24 -10.51 -2.26
N VAL A 188 -12.34 -9.49 -3.11
CA VAL A 188 -11.22 -8.61 -3.45
C VAL A 188 -10.73 -7.85 -2.21
N GLY A 189 -11.65 -7.38 -1.37
CA GLY A 189 -11.35 -6.76 -0.08
C GLY A 189 -10.58 -7.69 0.86
N LEU A 190 -11.01 -8.94 0.99
CA LEU A 190 -10.29 -9.95 1.78
C LEU A 190 -8.91 -10.28 1.18
N GLY A 191 -8.78 -10.26 -0.15
CA GLY A 191 -7.51 -10.43 -0.85
C GLY A 191 -6.46 -9.37 -0.50
N SER A 192 -6.86 -8.20 0.00
CA SER A 192 -5.93 -7.14 0.41
C SER A 192 -4.95 -7.58 1.51
N TYR A 193 -5.36 -8.50 2.40
CA TYR A 193 -4.48 -9.02 3.44
C TYR A 193 -3.29 -9.81 2.90
N SER A 194 -3.41 -10.38 1.69
CA SER A 194 -2.30 -11.08 1.06
C SER A 194 -1.10 -10.15 0.80
N ALA A 195 -1.30 -8.84 0.68
CA ALA A 195 -0.21 -7.88 0.52
C ALA A 195 0.70 -7.82 1.76
N TRP A 196 0.15 -8.05 2.97
CA TRP A 196 0.93 -8.01 4.21
C TRP A 196 1.96 -9.12 4.33
N LYS A 197 1.79 -10.23 3.60
CA LYS A 197 2.75 -11.36 3.62
C LYS A 197 4.14 -10.92 3.19
N PHE A 198 4.23 -10.05 2.19
CA PHE A 198 5.51 -9.57 1.66
C PHE A 198 6.24 -8.70 2.67
N LEU A 199 5.54 -7.78 3.33
CA LEU A 199 6.13 -6.91 4.35
C LEU A 199 6.53 -7.69 5.60
N ALA A 200 5.65 -8.59 6.08
CA ALA A 200 5.95 -9.43 7.24
C ALA A 200 7.17 -10.33 7.00
N VAL A 201 7.24 -10.98 5.83
CA VAL A 201 8.39 -11.80 5.45
C VAL A 201 9.65 -10.96 5.33
N ALA A 202 9.58 -9.78 4.71
CA ALA A 202 10.73 -8.88 4.60
C ALA A 202 11.27 -8.48 5.98
N LEU A 203 10.41 -8.12 6.93
CA LEU A 203 10.83 -7.81 8.31
C LEU A 203 11.50 -8.99 9.00
N ILE A 204 10.95 -10.21 8.85
CA ILE A 204 11.52 -11.44 9.41
C ILE A 204 12.88 -11.76 8.78
N LEU A 205 13.01 -11.62 7.46
CA LEU A 205 14.28 -11.84 6.76
C LEU A 205 15.32 -10.80 7.17
N LEU A 206 14.98 -9.52 7.23
CA LEU A 206 15.91 -8.49 7.71
C LEU A 206 16.32 -8.74 9.16
N HIS A 207 15.40 -9.17 10.03
CA HIS A 207 15.73 -9.60 11.39
C HIS A 207 16.71 -10.77 11.40
N LEU A 208 16.53 -11.75 10.51
CA LEU A 208 17.46 -12.86 10.35
C LEU A 208 18.84 -12.36 9.92
N VAL A 209 18.94 -11.52 8.88
CA VAL A 209 20.23 -10.97 8.43
C VAL A 209 20.91 -10.19 9.56
N ASN A 210 20.18 -9.35 10.30
CA ASN A 210 20.72 -8.59 11.43
C ASN A 210 21.16 -9.47 12.61
N SER A 211 20.56 -10.66 12.75
CA SER A 211 20.96 -11.61 13.80
C SER A 211 22.27 -12.34 13.45
N TYR A 212 22.56 -12.53 12.17
CA TYR A 212 23.80 -13.15 11.69
C TYR A 212 24.92 -12.15 11.39
N ILE A 213 24.57 -10.96 10.91
CA ILE A 213 25.48 -9.87 10.56
C ILE A 213 25.14 -8.69 11.46
N TYR A 214 26.04 -8.38 12.39
CA TYR A 214 25.84 -7.24 13.28
C TYR A 214 26.11 -5.93 12.54
N PHE A 215 25.05 -5.17 12.26
CA PHE A 215 25.14 -3.86 11.59
C PHE A 215 25.27 -2.67 12.55
N GLY A 216 25.54 -2.91 13.84
CA GLY A 216 25.65 -1.83 14.83
C GLY A 216 24.32 -1.39 15.45
N LYS A 217 24.39 -0.41 16.37
CA LYS A 217 23.23 0.15 17.09
C LYS A 217 22.51 1.22 16.25
N HIS A 218 22.06 0.86 15.06
CA HIS A 218 21.29 1.78 14.23
C HIS A 218 19.79 1.73 14.58
N PRO A 219 19.07 2.87 14.67
CA PRO A 219 17.64 2.91 15.00
C PRO A 219 16.76 2.04 14.07
N PHE A 220 17.15 1.92 12.80
CA PHE A 220 16.47 1.06 11.81
C PHE A 220 16.46 -0.41 12.23
N TRP A 221 17.62 -0.94 12.65
CA TRP A 221 17.76 -2.34 13.03
C TRP A 221 17.03 -2.63 14.35
N ASN A 222 16.97 -1.65 15.26
CA ASN A 222 16.13 -1.75 16.46
C ASN A 222 14.64 -1.81 16.12
N PHE A 223 14.20 -0.99 15.16
CA PHE A 223 12.82 -1.00 14.66
C PHE A 223 12.47 -2.35 14.03
N VAL A 224 13.26 -2.81 13.05
CA VAL A 224 13.06 -4.12 12.39
C VAL A 224 13.04 -5.26 13.40
N ASN A 225 13.97 -5.27 14.36
CA ASN A 225 14.01 -6.32 15.38
C ASN A 225 12.76 -6.30 16.26
N ALA A 226 12.28 -5.12 16.69
CA ALA A 226 11.08 -5.02 17.52
C ALA A 226 9.84 -5.52 16.77
N GLU A 227 9.66 -5.08 15.53
CA GLU A 227 8.55 -5.46 14.64
C GLU A 227 8.55 -6.98 14.37
N ALA A 228 9.72 -7.54 14.01
CA ALA A 228 9.86 -8.97 13.77
C ALA A 228 9.63 -9.79 15.04
N GLN A 229 10.09 -9.33 16.20
CA GLN A 229 9.85 -10.01 17.47
C GLN A 229 8.37 -10.01 17.85
N THR A 230 7.62 -8.94 17.57
CA THR A 230 6.15 -8.91 17.71
C THR A 230 5.50 -9.96 16.80
N LEU A 231 5.89 -10.02 15.52
CA LEU A 231 5.42 -11.03 14.57
C LEU A 231 5.75 -12.48 14.98
N LEU A 232 6.90 -12.69 15.62
CA LEU A 232 7.36 -14.01 16.08
C LEU A 232 6.80 -14.42 17.44
N THR A 233 6.18 -13.50 18.20
CA THR A 233 5.57 -13.76 19.51
C THR A 233 4.64 -15.00 19.55
N PRO A 234 3.72 -15.22 18.59
CA PRO A 234 2.90 -16.44 18.58
C PRO A 234 3.73 -17.72 18.46
N LEU A 235 4.84 -17.70 17.70
CA LEU A 235 5.71 -18.87 17.50
C LEU A 235 6.67 -19.11 18.68
N LYS A 236 6.94 -18.11 19.52
CA LYS A 236 7.76 -18.29 20.74
C LYS A 236 7.18 -19.32 21.72
N LYS A 237 5.89 -19.64 21.61
CA LYS A 237 5.24 -20.70 22.40
C LYS A 237 5.71 -22.11 22.01
N ILE A 238 6.25 -22.27 20.81
CA ILE A 238 6.77 -23.53 20.29
C ILE A 238 8.30 -23.51 20.51
N PRO A 239 8.89 -24.51 21.18
CA PRO A 239 10.34 -24.56 21.41
C PRO A 239 11.09 -24.89 20.11
N LEU A 240 11.24 -23.90 19.22
CA LEU A 240 11.93 -24.02 17.92
C LEU A 240 13.43 -23.68 17.98
N ARG A 241 14.00 -23.70 19.18
CA ARG A 241 15.42 -23.41 19.41
C ARG A 241 16.20 -24.72 19.50
N LEU A 242 17.06 -24.95 18.52
CA LEU A 242 17.99 -26.08 18.48
C LEU A 242 19.38 -25.55 18.89
N GLY A 243 19.69 -25.67 20.18
CA GLY A 243 20.95 -25.17 20.75
C GLY A 243 21.07 -23.65 20.65
N LYS A 244 22.05 -23.15 19.88
CA LYS A 244 22.29 -21.71 19.64
C LYS A 244 21.56 -21.15 18.41
N MET A 245 20.96 -22.02 17.58
CA MET A 245 20.26 -21.60 16.36
C MET A 245 18.76 -21.44 16.63
N ASP A 246 18.22 -20.25 16.33
CA ASP A 246 16.80 -19.96 16.41
C ASP A 246 16.15 -20.15 15.03
N PHE A 247 15.34 -21.20 14.86
CA PHE A 247 14.64 -21.51 13.61
C PHE A 247 13.27 -20.82 13.52
N SER A 248 12.86 -20.07 14.54
CA SER A 248 11.56 -19.36 14.56
C SER A 248 11.36 -18.46 13.33
N PRO A 249 12.36 -17.68 12.85
CA PRO A 249 12.21 -16.85 11.65
C PRO A 249 11.89 -17.67 10.40
N VAL A 250 12.58 -18.79 10.19
CA VAL A 250 12.40 -19.64 9.00
C VAL A 250 11.01 -20.28 9.02
N VAL A 251 10.61 -20.84 10.16
CA VAL A 251 9.29 -21.44 10.34
C VAL A 251 8.18 -20.40 10.15
N ALA A 252 8.36 -19.19 10.68
CA ALA A 252 7.41 -18.09 10.49
C ALA A 252 7.26 -17.72 9.02
N THR A 253 8.37 -17.57 8.28
CA THR A 253 8.34 -17.29 6.84
C THR A 253 7.58 -18.37 6.08
N THR A 254 7.89 -19.65 6.33
CA THR A 254 7.19 -20.77 5.69
C THR A 254 5.70 -20.77 6.01
N LEU A 255 5.33 -20.57 7.28
CA LEU A 255 3.94 -20.56 7.71
C LEU A 255 3.15 -19.40 7.08
N ILE A 256 3.74 -18.20 7.01
CA ILE A 256 3.12 -17.02 6.39
C ILE A 256 2.83 -17.30 4.91
N PHE A 257 3.80 -17.84 4.16
CA PHE A 257 3.59 -18.16 2.74
C PHE A 257 2.57 -19.28 2.55
N LEU A 258 2.58 -20.30 3.40
CA LEU A 258 1.65 -21.42 3.33
C LEU A 258 0.22 -20.94 3.60
N LEU A 259 0.00 -20.20 4.68
CA LEU A 259 -1.31 -19.65 5.04
C LEU A 259 -1.81 -18.65 3.99
N ALA A 260 -0.96 -17.75 3.51
CA ALA A 260 -1.33 -16.80 2.48
C ALA A 260 -1.63 -17.49 1.15
N GLY A 261 -0.86 -18.51 0.76
CA GLY A 261 -1.10 -19.29 -0.45
C GLY A 261 -2.40 -20.09 -0.38
N LEU A 262 -2.72 -20.67 0.79
CA LEU A 262 -4.02 -21.32 1.02
C LEU A 262 -5.17 -20.32 0.93
N ALA A 263 -5.02 -19.14 1.55
CA ALA A 263 -6.03 -18.08 1.51
C ALA A 263 -6.27 -17.60 0.07
N GLU A 264 -5.22 -17.35 -0.71
CA GLU A 264 -5.33 -16.95 -2.13
C GLU A 264 -6.02 -18.02 -2.97
N ARG A 265 -5.68 -19.30 -2.79
CA ARG A 265 -6.36 -20.40 -3.50
C ARG A 265 -7.84 -20.49 -3.15
N LEU A 266 -8.17 -20.33 -1.87
CA LEU A 266 -9.56 -20.35 -1.39
C LEU A 266 -10.34 -19.16 -1.93
N LEU A 267 -9.76 -17.96 -1.94
CA LEU A 267 -10.36 -16.76 -2.51
C LEU A 267 -10.59 -16.91 -4.02
N ASN A 268 -9.60 -17.42 -4.76
CA ASN A 268 -9.73 -17.66 -6.21
C ASN A 268 -10.79 -18.72 -6.51
N PHE A 269 -10.88 -19.78 -5.70
CA PHE A 269 -11.94 -20.79 -5.84
C PHE A 269 -13.34 -20.21 -5.59
N LEU A 270 -13.50 -19.40 -4.53
CA LEU A 270 -14.77 -18.73 -4.24
C LEU A 270 -15.14 -17.74 -5.35
N TYR A 271 -14.16 -16.99 -5.85
CA TYR A 271 -14.35 -16.03 -6.94
C TYR A 271 -14.80 -16.74 -8.23
N GLY A 272 -14.14 -17.83 -8.62
CA GLY A 272 -14.52 -18.62 -9.79
C GLY A 272 -15.93 -19.22 -9.69
N ARG A 273 -16.34 -19.62 -8.48
CA ARG A 273 -17.70 -20.13 -8.23
C ARG A 273 -18.79 -19.06 -8.34
N LEU A 274 -18.45 -17.79 -8.09
CA LEU A 274 -19.36 -16.65 -8.24
C LEU A 274 -19.55 -16.23 -9.71
N GLN A 275 -18.56 -16.52 -10.56
CA GLN A 275 -18.60 -16.24 -12.00
C GLN A 275 -19.33 -17.32 -12.81
N SER A 276 -19.34 -18.58 -12.35
CA SER A 276 -20.18 -19.65 -12.92
C SER A 276 -21.67 -19.47 -12.63
#